data_AF-A0A963DML6-F1
#
_entry.id   AF-A0A963DML6-F1
#
_cell.length_a   1.000
_cell.length_b   1.000
_cell.length_c   1.000
_cell.angle_alpha   90.00
_cell.angle_beta   90.00
_cell.angle_gamma   90.00
#
_symmetry.space_group_name_H-M   'P 1'
#
loop_
_entity.id
_entity.type
_entity.pdbx_description
1 polymer ?
#
loop_
_entity_poly.entity_id
_entity_poly.type
_entity_poly.pdbx_seq_one_letter_code
_entity_poly.pdbx_strand_id
1 'polypeptide(L)'
;MPTANPLANLRDIHLPDAVSWWPPAPGWWLLTVLSLMIIAGLIALWRRYRHESPRRAALTELARLRTDFLRDGDGTAVAVGVSLLLRRLALVYFHRNEVAGLVGAAWLQFLDRTGGGGFSEGPGQALTRAPYRPSEAFAVEELLKIAETWIKRAGKRGRRVTSS
;
A
#
# COMPACT_ATOMS: atom_id res chain seq x y z
N MET A 1 84.70 -46.32 -19.57
CA MET A 1 83.70 -45.30 -19.94
C MET A 1 82.41 -45.62 -19.20
N PRO A 2 82.01 -44.89 -18.14
CA PRO A 2 80.73 -45.13 -17.48
C PRO A 2 79.60 -44.64 -18.39
N THR A 3 78.66 -45.52 -18.69
CA THR A 3 77.45 -45.24 -19.46
C THR A 3 76.52 -44.38 -18.62
N ALA A 4 76.37 -43.10 -19.02
CA ALA A 4 75.45 -42.18 -18.38
C ALA A 4 74.03 -42.77 -18.41
N ASN A 5 73.46 -42.93 -17.22
CA ASN A 5 72.16 -43.54 -17.00
C ASN A 5 71.06 -42.58 -17.51
N PRO A 6 70.38 -42.88 -18.64
CA PRO A 6 69.44 -41.95 -19.29
C PRO A 6 68.14 -41.75 -18.49
N LEU A 7 67.98 -42.48 -17.38
CA LEU A 7 66.84 -42.38 -16.47
C LEU A 7 67.02 -41.31 -15.38
N ALA A 8 68.19 -40.68 -15.27
CA ALA A 8 68.43 -39.56 -14.36
C ALA A 8 67.69 -38.26 -14.78
N ASN A 9 67.00 -38.29 -15.92
CA ASN A 9 66.25 -37.17 -16.49
C ASN A 9 64.74 -37.44 -16.53
N LEU A 10 64.20 -38.21 -15.57
CA LEU A 10 62.78 -38.11 -15.25
C LEU A 10 62.62 -36.92 -14.31
N ARG A 11 62.32 -35.76 -14.90
CA ARG A 11 61.81 -34.60 -14.15
C ARG A 11 60.55 -35.04 -13.42
N ASP A 12 60.54 -34.85 -12.10
CA ASP A 12 59.35 -34.95 -11.26
C ASP A 12 58.18 -34.23 -11.94
N ILE A 13 57.12 -34.99 -12.20
CA ILE A 13 55.87 -34.47 -12.72
C ILE A 13 55.28 -33.65 -11.58
N HIS A 14 55.42 -32.32 -11.66
CA HIS A 14 54.79 -31.41 -10.72
C HIS A 14 53.27 -31.56 -10.93
N LEU A 15 52.57 -32.16 -9.96
CA LEU A 15 51.12 -32.06 -9.89
C LEU A 15 50.79 -30.56 -9.74
N PRO A 16 49.84 -30.01 -10.49
CA PRO A 16 49.42 -28.63 -10.27
C PRO A 16 48.92 -28.54 -8.83
N ASP A 17 49.48 -27.60 -8.07
CA ASP A 17 48.95 -27.23 -6.76
C ASP A 17 47.43 -27.12 -6.87
N ALA A 18 46.71 -27.83 -5.99
CA ALA A 18 45.26 -27.83 -5.97
C ALA A 18 44.80 -26.38 -6.07
N VAL A 19 44.08 -26.05 -7.15
CA VAL A 19 43.64 -24.69 -7.48
C VAL A 19 43.03 -24.12 -6.21
N SER A 20 43.80 -23.25 -5.54
CA SER A 20 43.40 -22.67 -4.27
C SER A 20 42.11 -21.92 -4.57
N TRP A 21 41.00 -22.45 -4.10
CA TRP A 21 39.64 -21.99 -4.37
C TRP A 21 39.34 -20.64 -3.66
N TRP A 22 40.39 -19.84 -3.44
CA TRP A 22 40.40 -18.70 -2.53
C TRP A 22 41.24 -17.52 -3.08
N PRO A 23 40.80 -16.26 -2.98
CA PRO A 23 39.47 -15.77 -2.65
C PRO A 23 38.62 -15.63 -3.91
N PRO A 24 37.28 -15.77 -3.83
CA PRO A 24 36.42 -15.33 -4.92
C PRO A 24 36.84 -13.90 -5.25
N ALA A 25 37.31 -13.69 -6.48
CA ALA A 25 37.90 -12.43 -6.91
C ALA A 25 37.04 -11.26 -6.40
N PRO A 26 37.63 -10.15 -5.91
CA PRO A 26 36.90 -9.06 -5.25
C PRO A 26 35.71 -8.48 -6.06
N GLY A 27 35.61 -8.79 -7.36
CA GLY A 27 34.43 -8.53 -8.18
C GLY A 27 33.13 -9.20 -7.71
N TRP A 28 33.18 -10.32 -6.97
CA TRP A 28 31.96 -10.91 -6.38
C TRP A 28 31.41 -10.04 -5.25
N TRP A 29 32.26 -9.40 -4.46
CA TRP A 29 31.81 -8.44 -3.46
C TRP A 29 31.09 -7.27 -4.13
N LEU A 30 31.62 -6.77 -5.27
CA LEU A 30 30.94 -5.74 -6.05
C LEU A 30 29.55 -6.21 -6.55
N LEU A 31 29.44 -7.45 -7.03
CA LEU A 31 28.16 -8.06 -7.42
C LEU A 31 27.20 -8.20 -6.24
N THR A 32 27.68 -8.64 -5.07
CA THR A 32 26.83 -8.77 -3.87
C THR A 32 26.32 -7.41 -3.39
N VAL A 33 27.18 -6.38 -3.35
CA VAL A 33 26.80 -5.02 -2.97
C VAL A 33 25.81 -4.45 -3.99
N LEU A 34 26.07 -4.63 -5.28
CA LEU A 34 25.16 -4.17 -6.33
C LEU A 34 23.79 -4.87 -6.24
N SER A 35 23.78 -6.18 -6.01
CA SER A 35 22.56 -6.96 -5.81
C SER A 35 21.78 -6.48 -4.59
N LEU A 36 22.47 -6.26 -3.45
CA LEU A 36 21.85 -5.71 -2.24
C LEU A 36 21.29 -4.31 -2.47
N MET A 37 21.98 -3.43 -3.21
CA MET A 37 21.46 -2.11 -3.56
C MET A 37 20.20 -2.19 -4.43
N ILE A 38 20.18 -3.09 -5.41
CA ILE A 38 19.01 -3.31 -6.27
C ILE A 38 17.83 -3.84 -5.43
N ILE A 39 18.07 -4.84 -4.58
CA ILE A 39 17.06 -5.40 -3.68
C ILE A 39 16.54 -4.33 -2.72
N ALA A 40 17.44 -3.57 -2.09
CA ALA A 40 17.06 -2.47 -1.20
C ALA A 40 16.26 -1.39 -1.95
N GLY A 41 16.64 -1.06 -3.19
CA GLY A 41 15.93 -0.13 -4.05
C GLY A 41 14.52 -0.63 -4.43
N LEU A 42 14.39 -1.91 -4.81
CA LEU A 42 13.12 -2.57 -5.08
C LEU A 42 12.23 -2.60 -3.85
N ILE A 43 12.77 -2.99 -2.69
CA ILE A 43 12.04 -2.99 -1.42
C ILE A 43 11.62 -1.56 -1.08
N ALA A 44 12.50 -0.57 -1.19
CA ALA A 44 12.19 0.83 -0.91
C ALA A 44 11.13 1.38 -1.85
N LEU A 45 11.18 1.04 -3.14
CA LEU A 45 10.19 1.44 -4.14
C LEU A 45 8.84 0.76 -3.87
N TRP A 46 8.84 -0.54 -3.62
CA TRP A 46 7.64 -1.29 -3.28
C TRP A 46 7.02 -0.80 -1.97
N ARG A 47 7.86 -0.54 -0.96
CA ARG A 47 7.47 0.14 0.27
C ARG A 47 6.96 1.52 -0.02
N ARG A 48 7.56 2.33 -0.91
CA ARG A 48 7.09 3.68 -1.24
C ARG A 48 5.74 3.67 -1.94
N TYR A 49 5.53 2.78 -2.91
CA TYR A 49 4.21 2.56 -3.54
C TYR A 49 3.17 2.06 -2.54
N ARG A 50 3.57 1.23 -1.57
CA ARG A 50 2.68 0.71 -0.52
C ARG A 50 2.52 1.67 0.67
N HIS A 51 3.44 2.61 0.84
CA HIS A 51 3.48 3.67 1.85
C HIS A 51 2.97 5.00 1.31
N GLU A 52 2.56 5.09 0.04
CA GLU A 52 1.54 6.05 -0.36
C GLU A 52 0.34 5.73 0.52
N SER A 53 0.24 6.47 1.63
CA SER A 53 -0.68 6.09 2.68
C SER A 53 -2.06 5.97 2.04
N PRO A 54 -2.81 4.87 2.25
CA PRO A 54 -4.13 4.72 1.66
C PRO A 54 -5.02 5.94 1.95
N ARG A 55 -4.74 6.63 3.06
CA ARG A 55 -5.21 7.98 3.37
C ARG A 55 -4.92 9.04 2.31
N ARG A 56 -3.67 9.21 1.85
CA ARG A 56 -3.29 10.19 0.81
C ARG A 56 -4.03 9.90 -0.50
N ALA A 57 -4.00 8.66 -0.98
CA ALA A 57 -4.72 8.28 -2.20
C ALA A 57 -6.22 8.59 -2.09
N ALA A 58 -6.83 8.26 -0.96
CA ALA A 58 -8.23 8.55 -0.70
C ALA A 58 -8.55 10.05 -0.61
N LEU A 59 -7.67 10.87 -0.03
CA LEU A 59 -7.84 12.32 0.00
C LEU A 59 -7.74 12.94 -1.40
N THR A 60 -6.83 12.43 -2.24
CA THR A 60 -6.73 12.86 -3.64
C THR A 60 -7.97 12.47 -4.43
N GLU A 61 -8.50 11.27 -4.24
CA GLU A 61 -9.70 10.81 -4.93
C GLU A 61 -10.96 11.55 -4.43
N LEU A 62 -11.04 11.87 -3.14
CA LEU A 62 -12.11 12.73 -2.60
C LEU A 62 -12.04 14.16 -3.16
N ALA A 63 -10.84 14.71 -3.37
CA ALA A 63 -10.67 16.00 -4.04
C ALA A 63 -11.13 15.96 -5.51
N ARG A 64 -10.90 14.86 -6.23
CA ARG A 64 -11.42 14.67 -7.59
C ARG A 64 -12.94 14.66 -7.62
N LEU A 65 -13.58 13.89 -6.73
CA LEU A 65 -15.05 13.87 -6.62
C LEU A 65 -15.63 15.26 -6.35
N ARG A 66 -14.93 16.09 -5.57
CA ARG A 66 -15.31 17.49 -5.37
C ARG A 66 -15.22 18.32 -6.66
N THR A 67 -14.15 18.14 -7.43
CA THR A 67 -14.00 18.84 -8.72
C THR A 67 -15.05 18.40 -9.73
N ASP A 68 -15.35 17.10 -9.79
CA ASP A 68 -16.39 16.54 -10.65
C ASP A 68 -17.77 17.08 -10.26
N PHE A 69 -18.04 17.22 -8.95
CA PHE A 69 -19.26 17.88 -8.47
C PHE A 69 -19.40 19.32 -8.97
N LEU A 70 -18.32 20.11 -8.91
CA LEU A 70 -18.33 21.50 -9.38
C LEU A 70 -18.53 21.60 -10.91
N ARG A 71 -18.18 20.56 -11.66
CA ARG A 71 -18.30 20.52 -13.11
C ARG A 71 -19.67 20.03 -13.57
N ASP A 72 -20.14 18.92 -13.01
CA ASP A 72 -21.30 18.19 -13.51
C ASP A 72 -22.55 18.39 -12.63
N GLY A 73 -22.38 18.89 -11.39
CA GLY A 73 -23.48 19.13 -10.44
C GLY A 73 -24.14 17.86 -9.91
N ASP A 74 -23.62 16.67 -10.25
CA ASP A 74 -24.22 15.40 -9.88
C ASP A 74 -23.82 14.98 -8.45
N GLY A 75 -24.61 15.43 -7.48
CA GLY A 75 -24.43 15.04 -6.09
C GLY A 75 -24.63 13.54 -5.83
N THR A 76 -25.35 12.83 -6.70
CA THR A 76 -25.60 11.39 -6.57
C THR A 76 -24.35 10.59 -6.89
N ALA A 77 -23.70 10.92 -8.01
CA ALA A 77 -22.43 10.32 -8.40
C ALA A 77 -21.35 10.51 -7.31
N VAL A 78 -21.31 11.70 -6.70
CA VAL A 78 -20.40 12.02 -5.60
C VAL A 78 -20.70 11.18 -4.36
N ALA A 79 -21.98 11.07 -3.96
CA ALA A 79 -22.37 10.25 -2.81
C ALA A 79 -22.00 8.77 -3.01
N VAL A 80 -22.23 8.23 -4.21
CA VAL A 80 -21.82 6.86 -4.56
C VAL A 80 -20.30 6.72 -4.51
N GLY A 81 -19.55 7.64 -5.12
CA GLY A 81 -18.09 7.65 -5.10
C GLY A 81 -17.51 7.70 -3.69
N VAL A 82 -18.03 8.58 -2.83
CA VAL A 82 -17.64 8.69 -1.42
C VAL A 82 -17.95 7.39 -0.66
N SER A 83 -19.12 6.78 -0.88
CA SER A 83 -19.50 5.52 -0.23
C SER A 83 -18.53 4.38 -0.56
N LEU A 84 -18.14 4.26 -1.83
CA LEU A 84 -17.23 3.24 -2.33
C LEU A 84 -15.81 3.43 -1.77
N LEU A 85 -15.36 4.68 -1.74
CA LEU A 85 -14.05 5.07 -1.23
C LEU A 85 -13.93 4.79 0.28
N LEU A 86 -14.94 5.15 1.06
CA LEU A 86 -15.01 4.82 2.49
C LEU A 86 -15.03 3.30 2.71
N ARG A 87 -15.77 2.54 1.91
CA ARG A 87 -15.83 1.07 2.01
C ARG A 87 -14.48 0.43 1.69
N ARG A 88 -13.78 0.90 0.66
CA ARG A 88 -12.41 0.45 0.33
C ARG A 88 -11.44 0.74 1.47
N LEU A 89 -11.48 1.93 2.05
CA LEU A 89 -10.64 2.30 3.20
C LEU A 89 -10.97 1.48 4.45
N ALA A 90 -12.25 1.21 4.71
CA ALA A 90 -12.67 0.40 5.83
C ALA A 90 -12.10 -1.02 5.72
N LEU A 91 -12.10 -1.63 4.53
CA LEU A 91 -11.49 -2.93 4.29
C LEU A 91 -9.95 -2.94 4.40
N VAL A 92 -9.30 -1.78 4.23
CA VAL A 92 -7.84 -1.65 4.39
C VAL A 92 -7.44 -1.49 5.86
N TYR A 93 -8.27 -0.81 6.66
CA TYR A 93 -7.96 -0.52 8.07
C TYR A 93 -8.59 -1.48 9.08
N PHE A 94 -9.64 -2.20 8.71
CA PHE A 94 -10.41 -3.09 9.59
C PHE A 94 -10.58 -4.47 8.95
N HIS A 95 -10.84 -5.49 9.77
CA HIS A 95 -11.00 -6.85 9.28
C HIS A 95 -12.22 -7.00 8.38
N ARG A 96 -12.09 -7.78 7.30
CA ARG A 96 -13.17 -8.04 6.33
C ARG A 96 -14.45 -8.53 7.00
N ASN A 97 -14.34 -9.33 8.06
CA ASN A 97 -15.50 -9.88 8.80
C ASN A 97 -16.35 -8.80 9.47
N GLU A 98 -15.75 -7.68 9.87
CA GLU A 98 -16.48 -6.58 10.53
C GLU A 98 -17.17 -5.65 9.52
N VAL A 99 -16.68 -5.59 8.28
CA VAL A 99 -17.09 -4.60 7.28
C VAL A 99 -17.96 -5.20 6.16
N ALA A 100 -17.66 -6.43 5.72
CA ALA A 100 -18.23 -6.98 4.48
C ALA A 100 -19.76 -7.16 4.53
N GLY A 101 -20.32 -7.43 5.71
CA GLY A 101 -21.76 -7.59 5.93
C GLY A 101 -22.53 -6.28 6.20
N LEU A 102 -21.84 -5.14 6.32
CA LEU A 102 -22.51 -3.89 6.70
C LEU A 102 -23.16 -3.20 5.50
N VAL A 103 -24.44 -2.88 5.66
CA VAL A 103 -25.28 -2.16 4.70
C VAL A 103 -26.21 -1.20 5.44
N GLY A 104 -26.62 -0.13 4.73
CA GLY A 104 -27.57 0.86 5.22
C GLY A 104 -27.20 1.49 6.56
N ALA A 105 -28.11 1.47 7.53
CA ALA A 105 -27.91 2.09 8.84
C ALA A 105 -26.73 1.46 9.63
N ALA A 106 -26.52 0.15 9.50
CA ALA A 106 -25.41 -0.53 10.17
C ALA A 106 -24.05 -0.06 9.63
N TRP A 107 -23.99 0.28 8.33
CA TRP A 107 -22.80 0.88 7.73
C TRP A 107 -22.53 2.29 8.27
N LEU A 108 -23.56 3.13 8.39
CA LEU A 108 -23.42 4.49 8.93
C LEU A 108 -23.00 4.48 10.41
N GLN A 109 -23.58 3.60 11.23
CA GLN A 109 -23.16 3.43 12.62
C GLN A 109 -21.71 2.97 12.75
N PHE A 110 -21.25 2.09 11.86
CA PHE A 110 -19.85 1.68 11.84
C PHE A 110 -18.92 2.85 11.53
N LEU A 111 -19.27 3.71 10.56
CA LEU A 111 -18.51 4.91 10.24
C LEU A 111 -18.44 5.87 11.43
N ASP A 112 -19.57 6.07 12.13
CA ASP A 112 -19.62 6.90 13.32
C ASP A 112 -18.72 6.36 14.44
N ARG A 113 -18.78 5.05 14.69
CA ARG A 113 -17.94 4.37 15.69
C ARG A 113 -16.46 4.51 15.36
N THR A 114 -16.08 4.39 14.09
CA THR A 114 -14.68 4.29 13.66
C THR A 114 -14.00 5.64 13.44
N GLY A 115 -14.71 6.67 12.95
CA GLY A 115 -14.11 7.98 12.63
C GLY A 115 -14.81 9.21 13.21
N GLY A 116 -15.91 9.05 13.96
CA GLY A 116 -16.65 10.12 14.61
C GLY A 116 -18.03 10.35 14.00
N GLY A 117 -18.92 10.99 14.76
CA GLY A 117 -20.34 11.15 14.43
C GLY A 117 -20.63 12.04 13.21
N GLY A 118 -21.86 11.90 12.70
CA GLY A 118 -22.40 12.69 11.58
C GLY A 118 -22.81 11.85 10.36
N PHE A 119 -22.53 10.55 10.37
CA PHE A 119 -22.96 9.63 9.31
C PHE A 119 -24.36 9.08 9.55
N SER A 120 -24.68 8.63 10.76
CA SER A 120 -26.01 8.06 11.07
C SER A 120 -27.10 9.11 11.25
N GLU A 121 -26.80 10.23 11.92
CA GLU A 121 -27.77 11.28 12.25
C GLU A 121 -27.64 12.56 11.41
N GLY A 122 -26.68 12.60 10.48
CA GLY A 122 -26.31 13.82 9.75
C GLY A 122 -26.25 13.66 8.22
N PRO A 123 -25.43 14.47 7.53
CA PRO A 123 -25.37 14.49 6.07
C PRO A 123 -24.92 13.16 5.46
N GLY A 124 -24.30 12.27 6.23
CA GLY A 124 -23.92 10.93 5.77
C GLY A 124 -25.08 9.99 5.46
N GLN A 125 -26.32 10.31 5.88
CA GLN A 125 -27.50 9.58 5.42
C GLN A 125 -27.68 9.63 3.89
N ALA A 126 -27.13 10.65 3.24
CA ALA A 126 -27.08 10.75 1.78
C ALA A 126 -26.37 9.55 1.13
N LEU A 127 -25.43 8.89 1.82
CA LEU A 127 -24.74 7.69 1.30
C LEU A 127 -25.65 6.47 1.17
N THR A 128 -26.71 6.40 1.98
CA THR A 128 -27.67 5.28 1.95
C THR A 128 -28.91 5.64 1.13
N ARG A 129 -29.26 6.93 1.08
CA ARG A 129 -30.45 7.44 0.36
C ARG A 129 -30.12 7.98 -1.04
N ALA A 130 -28.87 7.88 -1.48
CA ALA A 130 -28.34 8.43 -2.74
C ALA A 130 -29.24 8.21 -3.97
N PRO A 131 -29.87 7.04 -4.20
CA PRO A 131 -30.68 6.86 -5.41
C PRO A 131 -31.96 7.71 -5.46
N TYR A 132 -32.38 8.34 -4.36
CA TYR A 132 -33.76 8.82 -4.20
C TYR A 132 -33.92 10.35 -4.06
N ARG A 133 -32.83 11.12 -3.98
CA ARG A 133 -32.90 12.59 -3.93
C ARG A 133 -31.70 13.22 -4.64
N PRO A 134 -31.90 14.14 -5.59
CA PRO A 134 -30.84 15.03 -6.04
C PRO A 134 -30.31 15.78 -4.82
N SER A 135 -29.11 15.43 -4.37
CA SER A 135 -28.51 16.05 -3.20
C SER A 135 -28.09 17.48 -3.53
N GLU A 136 -28.62 18.44 -2.79
CA GLU A 136 -28.25 19.86 -2.91
C GLU A 136 -26.74 20.06 -2.71
N ALA A 137 -26.17 21.08 -3.37
CA ALA A 137 -24.74 21.37 -3.30
C ALA A 137 -24.21 21.53 -1.88
N PHE A 138 -25.01 22.12 -0.99
CA PHE A 138 -24.67 22.28 0.42
C PHE A 138 -24.56 20.93 1.15
N ALA A 139 -25.46 19.98 0.86
CA ALA A 139 -25.43 18.65 1.45
C ALA A 139 -24.22 17.82 0.97
N VAL A 140 -23.82 17.98 -0.29
CA VAL A 140 -22.65 17.31 -0.87
C VAL A 140 -21.36 17.83 -0.25
N GLU A 141 -21.24 19.13 -0.06
CA GLU A 141 -20.06 19.75 0.55
C GLU A 141 -19.89 19.30 2.02
N GLU A 142 -21.00 19.23 2.78
CA GLU A 142 -20.98 18.69 4.14
C GLU A 142 -20.62 17.20 4.18
N LEU A 143 -21.12 16.41 3.21
CA LEU A 143 -20.74 15.00 3.06
C LEU A 143 -19.23 14.84 2.81
N LEU A 144 -18.65 15.65 1.92
CA LEU A 144 -17.23 15.63 1.62
C LEU A 144 -16.39 15.96 2.86
N LYS A 145 -16.80 16.95 3.66
CA LYS A 145 -16.12 17.33 4.91
C LYS A 145 -16.14 16.21 5.95
N ILE A 146 -17.28 15.57 6.18
CA ILE A 146 -17.37 14.46 7.15
C ILE A 146 -16.54 13.26 6.68
N ALA A 147 -16.55 12.97 5.38
CA ALA A 147 -15.74 11.91 4.79
C ALA A 147 -14.23 12.21 4.91
N GLU A 148 -13.80 13.44 4.62
CA GLU A 148 -12.42 13.87 4.81
C GLU A 148 -11.97 13.70 6.27
N THR A 149 -12.81 14.13 7.21
CA THR A 149 -12.54 14.01 8.65
C THR A 149 -12.41 12.55 9.08
N TRP A 150 -13.30 11.69 8.58
CA TRP A 150 -13.24 10.25 8.83
C TRP A 150 -11.95 9.65 8.27
N ILE A 151 -11.58 9.94 7.03
CA ILE A 151 -10.34 9.45 6.39
C ILE A 151 -9.10 9.88 7.19
N LYS A 152 -9.10 11.11 7.71
CA LYS A 152 -8.01 11.61 8.56
C LYS A 152 -7.89 10.86 9.89
N ARG A 153 -9.00 10.38 10.46
CA ARG A 153 -9.05 9.70 11.76
C ARG A 153 -8.92 8.18 11.67
N ALA A 154 -9.55 7.54 10.69
CA ALA A 154 -9.57 6.10 10.50
C ALA A 154 -8.16 5.51 10.39
N GLY A 155 -7.26 6.18 9.66
CA GLY A 155 -5.86 5.75 9.52
C GLY A 155 -5.03 5.78 10.81
N LYS A 156 -5.44 6.55 11.83
CA LYS A 156 -4.80 6.55 13.16
C LYS A 156 -5.31 5.40 14.04
N ARG A 157 -6.59 5.02 13.90
CA ARG A 157 -7.23 3.94 14.68
C ARG A 157 -6.91 2.56 14.15
N GLY A 158 -7.00 2.34 12.83
CA GLY A 158 -6.69 1.02 12.23
C GLY A 158 -5.28 0.53 12.56
N ARG A 159 -4.31 1.45 12.64
CA ARG A 159 -2.91 1.13 12.98
C ARG A 159 -2.70 0.68 14.43
N ARG A 160 -3.62 0.98 15.35
CA ARG A 160 -3.59 0.49 16.75
C ARG A 160 -4.21 -0.90 16.90
N VAL A 161 -5.17 -1.25 16.04
CA VAL A 161 -5.84 -2.56 16.09
C VAL A 161 -4.93 -3.66 15.55
N THR A 162 -4.02 -3.35 14.63
CA THR A 162 -3.05 -4.32 14.08
C THR A 162 -1.79 -4.52 14.93
N SER A 163 -1.68 -3.87 16.11
CA SER A 163 -0.51 -3.98 17.01
C SER A 163 -0.80 -4.71 18.32
N SER A 164 -1.96 -5.37 18.44
CA SER A 164 -2.31 -6.30 19.52
C SER A 164 -2.59 -7.67 18.94
#